data_AF-A0A124EB36-F1
#
_entry.id   AF-A0A124EB36-F1
#
_cell.length_a   1.000
_cell.length_b   1.000
_cell.length_c   1.000
_cell.angle_alpha   90.00
_cell.angle_beta   90.00
_cell.angle_gamma   90.00
#
_symmetry.space_group_name_H-M   'P 1'
#
loop_
_entity.id
_entity.type
_entity.pdbx_description
1 polymer ?
#
loop_
_entity_poly.entity_id
_entity_poly.type
_entity_poly.pdbx_seq_one_letter_code
_entity_poly.pdbx_strand_id
1 'polypeptide(L)'
;MVIIPRPIEPQEIRRIRKELGITQEELAEKAGVTQAYIAKLETGKVDPRLSTFNRILQALLECKRAQLTARDVMSSPVLSVKPYDSVENVIKLMNKHNISQIPVIAGNKVVGSVTERTLVRQSLEYEDIYDHKVMEVMEEPFPIVNEDEDLEVVKYLLEEHPAVLVQNREGRITGIITRVDIFRIGKGRD
;
A
#
# COMPACT_ATOMS: atom_id res chain seq x y z
N MET A 1 -23.46 6.49 -5.98
CA MET A 1 -24.16 5.52 -5.11
C MET A 1 -23.55 5.67 -3.73
N VAL A 2 -24.29 6.16 -2.74
CA VAL A 2 -23.76 6.31 -1.37
C VAL A 2 -23.71 4.91 -0.77
N ILE A 3 -22.51 4.32 -0.67
CA ILE A 3 -22.32 3.07 0.06
C ILE A 3 -22.28 3.46 1.54
N ILE A 4 -23.39 3.28 2.24
CA ILE A 4 -23.43 3.38 3.69
C ILE A 4 -22.70 2.12 4.20
N PRO A 5 -21.53 2.24 4.87
CA PRO A 5 -20.87 1.08 5.44
C PRO A 5 -21.83 0.39 6.41
N ARG A 6 -22.00 -0.94 6.27
CA ARG A 6 -22.83 -1.69 7.22
C ARG A 6 -22.22 -1.53 8.61
N PRO A 7 -23.00 -1.12 9.63
CA PRO A 7 -22.52 -1.14 11.00
C PRO A 7 -22.12 -2.56 11.36
N ILE A 8 -20.87 -2.74 11.81
CA ILE A 8 -20.40 -4.02 12.34
C ILE A 8 -21.22 -4.30 13.59
N GLU A 9 -21.93 -5.42 13.62
CA GLU A 9 -22.64 -5.79 14.84
C GLU A 9 -21.66 -6.36 15.86
N PRO A 10 -21.87 -6.15 17.18
CA PRO A 10 -21.05 -6.75 18.23
C PRO A 10 -20.85 -8.27 18.08
N GLN A 11 -21.80 -8.97 17.47
CA GLN A 11 -21.78 -10.40 17.22
C GLN A 11 -20.76 -10.79 16.11
N GLU A 12 -20.42 -9.88 15.21
CA GLU A 12 -19.42 -10.10 14.15
C GLU A 12 -17.98 -10.02 14.67
N ILE A 13 -17.74 -9.45 15.85
CA ILE A 13 -16.40 -9.34 16.47
C ILE A 13 -15.72 -10.71 16.54
N ARG A 14 -16.48 -11.76 16.90
CA ARG A 14 -15.95 -13.13 16.99
C ARG A 14 -15.43 -13.64 15.65
N ARG A 15 -16.16 -13.36 14.58
CA ARG A 15 -15.80 -13.78 13.22
C ARG A 15 -14.51 -13.07 12.81
N ILE A 16 -14.49 -11.74 12.90
CA ILE A 16 -13.36 -10.89 12.52
C ILE A 16 -12.10 -11.30 13.31
N ARG A 17 -12.21 -11.45 14.63
CA ARG A 17 -11.10 -11.84 15.48
C ARG A 17 -10.49 -13.18 15.07
N LYS A 18 -11.35 -14.17 14.78
CA LYS A 18 -10.90 -15.50 14.32
C LYS A 18 -10.26 -15.47 12.93
N GLU A 19 -10.80 -14.67 12.01
CA GLU A 19 -10.20 -14.45 10.69
C GLU A 19 -8.80 -13.84 10.80
N LEU A 20 -8.59 -12.96 11.78
CA LEU A 20 -7.28 -12.38 12.12
C LEU A 20 -6.38 -13.32 12.93
N GLY A 21 -6.86 -14.52 13.30
CA GLY A 21 -6.07 -15.49 14.07
C GLY A 21 -5.73 -15.11 15.51
N ILE A 22 -6.30 -14.02 16.04
CA ILE A 22 -6.00 -13.54 17.41
C ILE A 22 -6.97 -14.14 18.45
N THR A 23 -6.53 -14.26 19.69
CA THR A 23 -7.27 -14.75 20.85
C THR A 23 -8.15 -13.66 21.48
N GLN A 24 -9.12 -14.07 22.30
CA GLN A 24 -9.95 -13.11 23.05
C GLN A 24 -9.12 -12.29 24.04
N GLU A 25 -8.03 -12.87 24.56
CA GLU A 25 -7.12 -12.22 25.50
C GLU A 25 -6.31 -11.11 24.80
N GLU A 26 -5.71 -11.41 23.64
CA GLU A 26 -4.98 -10.41 22.85
C GLU A 26 -5.87 -9.24 22.40
N LEU A 27 -7.12 -9.52 21.99
CA LEU A 27 -8.07 -8.45 21.66
C LEU A 27 -8.45 -7.61 22.88
N ALA A 28 -8.64 -8.25 24.04
CA ALA A 28 -8.99 -7.57 25.28
C ALA A 28 -7.88 -6.63 25.75
N GLU A 29 -6.63 -7.11 25.72
CA GLU A 29 -5.45 -6.33 26.06
C GLU A 29 -5.34 -5.07 25.20
N LYS A 30 -5.38 -5.21 23.86
CA LYS A 30 -5.30 -4.09 22.92
C LYS A 30 -6.46 -3.11 23.06
N ALA A 31 -7.66 -3.59 23.37
CA ALA A 31 -8.84 -2.73 23.53
C ALA A 31 -8.95 -2.10 24.93
N GLY A 32 -8.10 -2.48 25.89
CA GLY A 32 -8.18 -2.03 27.28
C GLY A 32 -9.47 -2.47 27.98
N VAL A 33 -9.84 -3.75 27.82
CA VAL A 33 -10.98 -4.40 28.47
C VAL A 33 -10.58 -5.78 29.01
N THR A 34 -11.45 -6.46 29.75
CA THR A 34 -11.17 -7.82 30.23
C THR A 34 -11.49 -8.88 29.19
N GLN A 35 -10.75 -9.99 29.19
CA GLN A 35 -11.03 -11.14 28.32
C GLN A 35 -12.46 -11.69 28.55
N ALA A 36 -12.93 -11.70 29.80
CA ALA A 36 -14.32 -12.05 30.14
C ALA A 36 -15.36 -11.09 29.51
N TYR A 37 -15.03 -9.82 29.33
CA TYR A 37 -15.90 -8.85 28.65
C TYR A 37 -16.02 -9.19 27.16
N ILE A 38 -14.89 -9.44 26.47
CA ILE A 38 -14.89 -9.88 25.07
C ILE A 38 -15.68 -11.18 24.89
N ALA A 39 -15.51 -12.16 25.78
CA ALA A 39 -16.26 -13.42 25.70
C ALA A 39 -17.80 -13.22 25.83
N LYS A 40 -18.24 -12.32 26.71
CA LYS A 40 -19.66 -11.98 26.87
C LYS A 40 -20.20 -11.19 25.67
N LEU A 41 -19.39 -10.28 25.13
CA LEU A 41 -19.70 -9.50 23.93
C LEU A 41 -19.92 -10.41 22.71
N GLU A 42 -18.97 -11.31 22.44
CA GLU A 42 -19.04 -12.27 21.32
C GLU A 42 -20.20 -13.26 21.40
N THR A 43 -20.78 -13.44 22.60
CA THR A 43 -21.93 -14.31 22.84
C THR A 43 -23.25 -13.55 22.95
N GLY A 44 -23.24 -12.23 22.71
CA GLY A 44 -24.42 -11.36 22.78
C GLY A 44 -24.96 -11.13 24.20
N LYS A 45 -24.20 -11.50 25.23
CA LYS A 45 -24.59 -11.35 26.65
C LYS A 45 -24.32 -9.96 27.22
N VAL A 46 -23.60 -9.12 26.48
CA VAL A 46 -23.28 -7.74 26.86
C VAL A 46 -23.37 -6.85 25.62
N ASP A 47 -24.04 -5.71 25.78
CA ASP A 47 -24.04 -4.62 24.80
C ASP A 47 -23.02 -3.54 25.24
N PRO A 48 -22.02 -3.20 24.40
CA PRO A 48 -20.98 -2.27 24.80
C PRO A 48 -21.42 -0.82 24.67
N ARG A 49 -20.92 0.04 25.57
CA ARG A 49 -20.96 1.48 25.31
C ARG A 49 -20.21 1.78 24.03
N LEU A 50 -20.67 2.77 23.26
CA LEU A 50 -20.05 3.18 21.99
C LEU A 50 -18.54 3.41 22.10
N SER A 51 -18.08 4.04 23.18
CA SER A 51 -16.64 4.26 23.42
C SER A 51 -15.85 2.96 23.59
N THR A 52 -16.45 1.93 24.20
CA THR A 52 -15.81 0.61 24.36
C THR A 52 -15.84 -0.16 23.06
N PHE A 53 -16.96 -0.11 22.35
CA PHE A 53 -17.07 -0.69 21.02
C PHE A 53 -16.03 -0.12 20.06
N ASN A 54 -15.87 1.21 20.02
CA ASN A 54 -14.87 1.87 19.17
C ASN A 54 -13.44 1.43 19.51
N ARG A 55 -13.08 1.29 20.80
CA ARG A 55 -11.76 0.78 21.20
C ARG A 55 -11.52 -0.64 20.70
N ILE A 56 -12.53 -1.52 20.80
CA ILE A 56 -12.46 -2.89 20.30
C ILE A 56 -12.30 -2.91 18.77
N LEU A 57 -13.05 -2.06 18.06
CA LEU A 57 -12.91 -1.94 16.60
C LEU A 57 -11.51 -1.44 16.21
N GLN A 58 -10.96 -0.44 16.90
CA GLN A 58 -9.60 0.04 16.64
C GLN A 58 -8.57 -1.06 16.86
N ALA A 59 -8.65 -1.80 17.96
CA ALA A 59 -7.76 -2.93 18.23
C ALA A 59 -7.82 -4.01 17.12
N LEU A 60 -9.01 -4.34 16.61
CA LEU A 60 -9.14 -5.26 15.48
C LEU A 60 -8.50 -4.72 14.19
N LEU A 61 -8.70 -3.43 13.89
CA LEU A 61 -8.12 -2.78 12.72
C LEU A 61 -6.59 -2.73 12.79
N GLU A 62 -6.03 -2.50 13.97
CA GLU A 62 -4.58 -2.54 14.20
C GLU A 62 -4.02 -3.95 13.98
N CYS A 63 -4.67 -4.99 14.52
CA CYS A 63 -4.26 -6.37 14.29
C CYS A 63 -4.30 -6.73 12.80
N LYS A 64 -5.33 -6.27 12.08
CA LYS A 64 -5.43 -6.47 10.63
C LYS A 64 -4.29 -5.78 9.88
N ARG A 65 -3.97 -4.54 10.24
CA ARG A 65 -2.88 -3.78 9.60
C ARG A 65 -1.52 -4.43 9.80
N ALA A 66 -1.28 -5.00 10.98
CA ALA A 66 -0.06 -5.74 11.30
C ALA A 66 0.09 -7.07 10.53
N GLN A 67 -0.94 -7.51 9.80
CA GLN A 67 -0.89 -8.71 8.95
C GLN A 67 -0.89 -8.38 7.45
N LEU A 68 -0.98 -7.11 7.08
CA LEU A 68 -0.95 -6.73 5.67
C LEU A 68 0.46 -6.91 5.12
N THR A 69 0.54 -7.48 3.94
CA THR A 69 1.77 -7.64 3.18
C THR A 69 1.86 -6.62 2.04
N ALA A 70 3.03 -6.50 1.44
CA ALA A 70 3.24 -5.73 0.22
C ALA A 70 2.22 -6.10 -0.88
N ARG A 71 1.91 -7.39 -1.04
CA ARG A 71 0.92 -7.89 -2.01
C ARG A 71 -0.48 -7.34 -1.77
N ASP A 72 -0.89 -7.16 -0.52
CA ASP A 72 -2.25 -6.73 -0.18
C ASP A 72 -2.54 -5.27 -0.54
N VAL A 73 -1.47 -4.47 -0.69
CA VAL A 73 -1.53 -3.02 -0.84
C VAL A 73 -1.01 -2.52 -2.20
N MET A 74 -0.27 -3.35 -2.93
CA MET A 74 0.31 -2.98 -4.22
C MET A 74 -0.73 -2.74 -5.31
N SER A 75 -0.42 -1.82 -6.20
CA SER A 75 -1.08 -1.69 -7.50
C SER A 75 -0.45 -2.64 -8.51
N SER A 76 -1.29 -3.32 -9.30
CA SER A 76 -0.89 -4.27 -10.33
C SER A 76 -1.85 -4.17 -11.54
N PRO A 77 -1.39 -4.35 -12.78
CA PRO A 77 0.01 -4.61 -13.21
C PRO A 77 0.88 -3.35 -13.14
N VAL A 78 2.21 -3.56 -13.08
CA VAL A 78 3.18 -2.45 -13.10
C VAL A 78 3.32 -1.90 -14.51
N LEU A 79 3.04 -0.61 -14.66
CA LEU A 79 3.40 0.14 -15.86
C LEU A 79 4.88 0.48 -15.81
N SER A 80 5.62 0.14 -16.85
CA SER A 80 7.06 0.38 -16.97
C SER A 80 7.43 0.93 -18.33
N VAL A 81 8.54 1.65 -18.42
CA VAL A 81 9.13 2.11 -19.69
C VAL A 81 10.48 1.43 -19.90
N LYS A 82 11.00 1.51 -21.12
CA LYS A 82 12.34 1.00 -21.47
C LYS A 82 13.36 2.14 -21.47
N PRO A 83 14.66 1.84 -21.29
CA PRO A 83 15.70 2.87 -21.22
C PRO A 83 15.81 3.74 -22.49
N TYR A 84 15.43 3.18 -23.64
CA TYR A 84 15.54 3.82 -24.96
C TYR A 84 14.23 4.48 -25.44
N ASP A 85 13.18 4.44 -24.63
CA ASP A 85 11.96 5.22 -24.88
C ASP A 85 12.30 6.73 -24.77
N SER A 86 11.55 7.58 -25.48
CA SER A 86 11.67 9.03 -25.34
C SER A 86 10.98 9.52 -24.07
N VAL A 87 11.48 10.61 -23.51
CA VAL A 87 10.82 11.29 -22.39
C VAL A 87 9.40 11.74 -22.76
N GLU A 88 9.18 12.19 -24.00
CA GLU A 88 7.83 12.53 -24.48
C GLU A 88 6.83 11.37 -24.29
N ASN A 89 7.24 10.14 -24.62
CA ASN A 89 6.39 8.96 -24.44
C ASN A 89 6.10 8.66 -22.97
N VAL A 90 7.08 8.87 -22.08
CA VAL A 90 6.91 8.71 -20.63
C VAL A 90 5.89 9.70 -20.09
N ILE A 91 6.01 10.98 -20.47
CA ILE A 91 5.08 12.03 -20.04
C ILE A 91 3.66 11.73 -20.53
N LYS A 92 3.51 11.31 -21.80
CA LYS A 92 2.22 10.86 -22.34
C LYS A 92 1.64 9.70 -21.54
N LEU A 93 2.46 8.72 -21.17
CA LEU A 93 2.04 7.55 -20.39
C LEU A 93 1.63 7.95 -18.96
N MET A 94 2.43 8.80 -18.30
CA MET A 94 2.13 9.36 -16.98
C MET A 94 0.79 10.09 -16.96
N ASN A 95 0.55 10.99 -17.92
CA ASN A 95 -0.71 11.72 -18.06
C ASN A 95 -1.89 10.79 -18.34
N LYS A 96 -1.72 9.84 -19.27
CA LYS A 96 -2.78 8.89 -19.65
C LYS A 96 -3.23 8.02 -18.48
N HIS A 97 -2.31 7.60 -17.63
CA HIS A 97 -2.59 6.72 -16.50
C HIS A 97 -2.73 7.46 -15.17
N ASN A 98 -2.60 8.79 -15.17
CA ASN A 98 -2.61 9.64 -13.99
C ASN A 98 -1.65 9.14 -12.90
N ILE A 99 -0.40 8.89 -13.29
CA ILE A 99 0.69 8.45 -12.42
C ILE A 99 1.88 9.40 -12.51
N SER A 100 2.57 9.60 -11.39
CA SER A 100 3.71 10.52 -11.26
C SER A 100 5.07 9.82 -11.20
N GLN A 101 5.09 8.49 -11.25
CA GLN A 101 6.32 7.71 -11.24
C GLN A 101 6.19 6.42 -12.04
N ILE A 102 7.28 6.03 -12.69
CA ILE A 102 7.36 4.83 -13.54
C ILE A 102 8.75 4.18 -13.39
N PRO A 103 8.83 2.86 -13.14
CA PRO A 103 10.09 2.11 -13.20
C PRO A 103 10.59 1.94 -14.64
N VAL A 104 11.91 1.95 -14.80
CA VAL A 104 12.59 1.68 -16.06
C VAL A 104 13.09 0.24 -16.06
N ILE A 105 12.63 -0.55 -17.02
CA ILE A 105 12.93 -1.99 -17.11
C ILE A 105 13.61 -2.32 -18.45
N ALA A 106 14.76 -2.97 -18.37
CA ALA A 106 15.50 -3.51 -19.52
C ALA A 106 15.43 -5.04 -19.49
N GLY A 107 14.63 -5.64 -20.39
CA GLY A 107 14.35 -7.07 -20.36
C GLY A 107 13.63 -7.44 -19.05
N ASN A 108 14.30 -8.20 -18.19
CA ASN A 108 13.77 -8.61 -16.87
C ASN A 108 14.41 -7.87 -15.69
N LYS A 109 15.22 -6.84 -15.94
CA LYS A 109 15.95 -6.12 -14.89
C LYS A 109 15.42 -4.70 -14.74
N VAL A 110 15.14 -4.29 -13.50
CA VAL A 110 14.89 -2.88 -13.17
C VAL A 110 16.23 -2.16 -13.20
N VAL A 111 16.35 -1.14 -14.05
CA VAL A 111 17.61 -0.44 -14.30
C VAL A 111 17.57 1.04 -13.92
N GLY A 112 16.39 1.56 -13.58
CA GLY A 112 16.25 2.92 -13.09
C GLY A 112 14.80 3.25 -12.75
N SER A 113 14.58 4.51 -12.44
CA SER A 113 13.24 5.05 -12.22
C SER A 113 13.09 6.45 -12.81
N VAL A 114 11.88 6.82 -13.16
CA VAL A 114 11.54 8.19 -13.59
C VAL A 114 10.37 8.67 -12.76
N THR A 115 10.51 9.87 -12.19
CA THR A 115 9.40 10.57 -11.52
C THR A 115 9.10 11.90 -12.22
N GLU A 116 7.88 12.38 -12.07
CA GLU A 116 7.49 13.72 -12.53
C GLU A 116 8.44 14.78 -11.98
N ARG A 117 8.83 14.66 -10.70
CA ARG A 117 9.82 15.55 -10.07
C ARG A 117 11.17 15.53 -10.79
N THR A 118 11.65 14.35 -11.16
CA THR A 118 12.91 14.17 -11.90
C THR A 118 12.82 14.87 -13.25
N LEU A 119 11.74 14.65 -13.99
CA LEU A 119 11.52 15.26 -15.31
C LEU A 119 11.43 16.79 -15.23
N VAL A 120 10.70 17.34 -14.25
CA VAL A 120 10.62 18.78 -14.03
C VAL A 120 11.99 19.37 -13.67
N ARG A 121 12.78 18.70 -12.82
CA ARG A 121 14.14 19.16 -12.49
C ARG A 121 15.02 19.18 -13.73
N GLN A 122 15.01 18.12 -14.51
CA GLN A 122 15.84 17.98 -15.71
C GLN A 122 15.39 18.94 -16.84
N SER A 123 14.11 19.32 -16.91
CA SER A 123 13.64 20.29 -17.92
C SER A 123 14.15 21.72 -17.67
N LEU A 124 14.71 21.99 -16.49
CA LEU A 124 15.40 23.25 -16.20
C LEU A 124 16.86 23.24 -16.71
N GLU A 125 17.41 22.06 -16.98
CA GLU A 125 18.78 21.85 -17.44
C GLU A 125 18.83 21.62 -18.96
N TYR A 126 17.82 20.94 -19.52
CA TYR A 126 17.71 20.62 -20.94
C TYR A 126 16.53 21.36 -21.60
N GLU A 127 16.82 22.19 -22.62
CA GLU A 127 15.77 22.88 -23.41
C GLU A 127 14.91 21.88 -24.21
N ASP A 128 15.51 20.79 -24.71
CA ASP A 128 14.87 19.78 -25.57
C ASP A 128 14.56 18.46 -24.84
N ILE A 129 14.21 18.51 -23.54
CA ILE A 129 14.01 17.31 -22.70
C ILE A 129 13.13 16.23 -23.34
N TYR A 130 12.14 16.61 -24.15
CA TYR A 130 11.20 15.69 -24.80
C TYR A 130 11.88 14.68 -25.74
N ASP A 131 13.00 15.08 -26.36
CA ASP A 131 13.74 14.29 -27.34
C ASP A 131 14.79 13.36 -26.70
N HIS A 132 15.13 13.59 -25.43
CA HIS A 132 16.07 12.75 -24.70
C HIS A 132 15.53 11.34 -24.46
N LYS A 133 16.45 10.38 -24.33
CA LYS A 133 16.11 9.02 -23.90
C LYS A 133 15.92 8.96 -22.39
N VAL A 134 15.04 8.07 -21.96
CA VAL A 134 14.81 7.78 -20.53
C VAL A 134 16.11 7.53 -19.78
N MET A 135 17.03 6.75 -20.36
CA MET A 135 18.30 6.42 -19.71
C MET A 135 19.22 7.61 -19.44
N GLU A 136 19.01 8.73 -20.13
CA GLU A 136 19.80 9.96 -19.94
C GLU A 136 19.32 10.79 -18.75
N VAL A 137 18.05 10.60 -18.34
CA VAL A 137 17.40 11.42 -17.29
C VAL A 137 16.88 10.61 -16.10
N MET A 138 16.91 9.28 -16.18
CA MET A 138 16.44 8.40 -15.11
C MET A 138 17.31 8.50 -13.87
N GLU A 139 16.70 8.24 -12.71
CA GLU A 139 17.39 8.08 -11.43
C GLU A 139 17.59 6.60 -11.10
N GLU A 140 18.19 6.34 -9.94
CA GLU A 140 18.36 5.00 -9.39
C GLU A 140 17.04 4.22 -9.36
N PRO A 141 17.07 2.88 -9.51
CA PRO A 141 15.90 2.04 -9.37
C PRO A 141 15.15 2.28 -8.06
N PHE A 142 13.82 2.14 -8.09
CA PHE A 142 13.05 2.04 -6.86
C PHE A 142 13.48 0.82 -6.04
N PRO A 143 13.46 0.89 -4.70
CA PRO A 143 13.68 -0.27 -3.86
C PRO A 143 12.68 -1.39 -4.19
N ILE A 144 13.12 -2.63 -4.04
CA ILE A 144 12.33 -3.83 -4.35
C ILE A 144 12.13 -4.63 -3.07
N VAL A 145 10.89 -5.05 -2.81
CA VAL A 145 10.52 -5.96 -1.71
C VAL A 145 9.83 -7.21 -2.26
N ASN A 146 9.81 -8.28 -1.47
CA ASN A 146 9.01 -9.45 -1.81
C ASN A 146 7.52 -9.18 -1.55
N GLU A 147 6.66 -9.93 -2.23
CA GLU A 147 5.21 -9.80 -2.10
C GLU A 147 4.67 -10.15 -0.70
N ASP A 148 5.37 -10.99 0.05
CA ASP A 148 5.06 -11.37 1.43
C ASP A 148 5.75 -10.48 2.48
N GLU A 149 6.46 -9.43 2.04
CA GLU A 149 7.12 -8.48 2.95
C GLU A 149 6.08 -7.73 3.80
N ASP A 150 6.44 -7.48 5.07
CA ASP A 150 5.63 -6.75 6.02
C ASP A 150 5.40 -5.30 5.54
N LEU A 151 4.16 -4.83 5.67
CA LEU A 151 3.79 -3.46 5.34
C LEU A 151 4.63 -2.40 6.10
N GLU A 152 5.10 -2.68 7.31
CA GLU A 152 5.97 -1.75 8.05
C GLU A 152 7.31 -1.51 7.35
N VAL A 153 7.90 -2.55 6.74
CA VAL A 153 9.12 -2.41 5.93
C VAL A 153 8.84 -1.54 4.70
N VAL A 154 7.70 -1.77 4.04
CA VAL A 154 7.27 -0.95 2.90
C VAL A 154 7.09 0.52 3.29
N LYS A 155 6.44 0.79 4.43
CA LYS A 155 6.24 2.17 4.93
C LYS A 155 7.57 2.86 5.17
N TYR A 156 8.50 2.18 5.83
CA TYR A 156 9.84 2.70 6.10
C TYR A 156 10.55 3.09 4.80
N LEU A 157 10.53 2.22 3.78
CA LEU A 157 11.12 2.53 2.48
C LEU A 157 10.45 3.74 1.80
N LEU A 158 9.13 3.89 1.95
CA LEU A 158 8.39 5.01 1.37
C LEU A 158 8.64 6.36 2.06
N GLU A 159 9.28 6.39 3.23
CA GLU A 159 9.71 7.64 3.88
C GLU A 159 10.75 8.37 3.02
N GLU A 160 11.71 7.62 2.48
CA GLU A 160 12.83 8.15 1.68
C GLU A 160 12.63 7.97 0.17
N HIS A 161 11.82 7.00 -0.26
CA HIS A 161 11.59 6.70 -1.67
C HIS A 161 10.15 7.03 -2.10
N PRO A 162 9.94 7.49 -3.35
CA PRO A 162 8.60 7.85 -3.84
C PRO A 162 7.72 6.61 -4.12
N ALA A 163 8.35 5.46 -4.39
CA ALA A 163 7.69 4.19 -4.65
C ALA A 163 8.59 3.01 -4.28
N VAL A 164 7.96 1.86 -4.07
CA VAL A 164 8.58 0.56 -3.82
C VAL A 164 8.02 -0.43 -4.84
N LEU A 165 8.88 -1.21 -5.49
CA LEU A 165 8.46 -2.29 -6.39
C LEU A 165 8.28 -3.58 -5.61
N VAL A 166 7.32 -4.39 -6.04
CA VAL A 166 7.01 -5.68 -5.45
C VAL A 166 7.34 -6.78 -6.44
N GLN A 167 8.10 -7.77 -5.98
CA GLN A 167 8.43 -8.96 -6.75
C GLN A 167 7.80 -10.22 -6.18
N ASN A 168 7.47 -11.16 -7.05
CA ASN A 168 7.07 -12.50 -6.65
C ASN A 168 8.29 -13.38 -6.34
N ARG A 169 8.04 -14.62 -5.90
CA ARG A 169 9.09 -15.62 -5.60
C ARG A 169 9.99 -15.98 -6.79
N GLU A 170 9.58 -15.71 -8.03
CA GLU A 170 10.40 -15.91 -9.22
C GLU A 170 11.30 -14.70 -9.53
N GLY A 171 11.25 -13.64 -8.71
CA GLY A 171 11.98 -12.39 -8.94
C GLY A 171 11.36 -11.50 -10.02
N ARG A 172 10.12 -11.77 -10.45
CA ARG A 172 9.42 -10.91 -11.42
C ARG A 172 8.72 -9.78 -10.69
N ILE A 173 8.84 -8.57 -11.23
CA ILE A 173 8.11 -7.40 -10.73
C ILE A 173 6.61 -7.57 -11.06
N THR A 174 5.78 -7.62 -10.02
CA THR A 174 4.33 -7.87 -10.11
C THR A 174 3.49 -6.68 -9.63
N GLY A 175 4.08 -5.78 -8.85
CA GLY A 175 3.37 -4.61 -8.34
C GLY A 175 4.27 -3.43 -8.01
N ILE A 176 3.62 -2.30 -7.74
CA ILE A 176 4.24 -1.07 -7.25
C ILE A 176 3.40 -0.52 -6.11
N ILE A 177 4.05 -0.01 -5.07
CA ILE A 177 3.42 0.63 -3.92
C ILE A 177 3.93 2.06 -3.85
N THR A 178 3.00 2.99 -3.66
CA THR A 178 3.29 4.42 -3.53
C THR A 178 2.72 4.94 -2.21
N ARG A 179 3.11 6.16 -1.79
CA ARG A 179 2.57 6.78 -0.58
C ARG A 179 1.04 6.89 -0.61
N VAL A 180 0.45 7.10 -1.79
CA VAL A 180 -1.00 7.18 -1.98
C VAL A 180 -1.68 5.85 -1.61
N ASP A 181 -1.04 4.73 -1.94
CA ASP A 181 -1.58 3.40 -1.63
C ASP A 181 -1.60 3.14 -0.13
N ILE A 182 -0.60 3.62 0.61
CA ILE A 182 -0.58 3.54 2.08
C ILE A 182 -1.74 4.33 2.70
N PHE A 183 -2.02 5.54 2.19
CA PHE A 183 -3.15 6.34 2.68
C PHE A 183 -4.51 5.68 2.41
N ARG A 184 -4.65 4.94 1.31
CA ARG A 184 -5.86 4.18 0.98
C ARG A 184 -6.13 3.02 1.93
N ILE A 185 -5.15 2.54 2.70
CA ILE A 185 -5.38 1.51 3.74
C ILE A 185 -6.12 2.12 4.95
N GLY A 186 -5.93 3.44 5.17
CA GLY A 186 -6.53 4.17 6.29
C GLY A 186 -8.04 4.42 6.13
N LYS A 187 -8.49 4.59 4.88
CA LYS A 187 -9.91 4.65 4.51
C LYS A 187 -10.32 3.26 4.06
N GLY A 188 -11.24 2.59 4.75
CA GLY A 188 -11.77 1.32 4.25
C GLY A 188 -12.15 1.45 2.78
N ARG A 189 -11.73 0.49 1.94
CA ARG A 189 -11.94 0.50 0.47
C ARG A 189 -13.32 1.09 0.13
N ASP A 190 -13.30 2.31 -0.43
CA ASP A 190 -14.47 3.02 -0.96
C ASP A 190 -15.00 2.34 -2.22
#